data_AF-A0A927Y5W9-F1
#
_entry.id   AF-A0A927Y5W9-F1
#
_cell.length_a   1.000
_cell.length_b   1.000
_cell.length_c   1.000
_cell.angle_alpha   90.00
_cell.angle_beta   90.00
_cell.angle_gamma   90.00
#
_symmetry.space_group_name_H-M   'P 1'
#
loop_
_entity.id
_entity.type
_entity.pdbx_description
1 polymer ?
#
loop_
_entity_poly.entity_id
_entity_poly.type
_entity_poly.pdbx_seq_one_letter_code
_entity_poly.pdbx_strand_id
1 'polypeptide(L)'
;MSRKAEKIEPLQTTTVNVNFEREQILNMSFKEMGMSRSAIYGFRHCGISTLNDFLAYYEKKKRCVLCDGKWLGRKTLEELLQLLKEHNWEWVLQDDISDGP
;
A
#
# COMPACT_ATOMS: atom_id res chain seq x y z
N MET A 1 -52.96 -28.39 -2.00
CA MET A 1 -52.11 -27.71 -2.99
C MET A 1 -51.25 -26.67 -2.29
N SER A 2 -49.98 -26.61 -2.66
CA SER A 2 -48.85 -25.93 -2.03
C SER A 2 -48.99 -24.42 -1.83
N ARG A 3 -48.29 -23.89 -0.82
CA ARG A 3 -47.15 -22.94 -0.94
C ARG A 3 -46.94 -22.22 0.39
N LYS A 4 -45.82 -22.46 1.06
CA LYS A 4 -45.12 -21.44 1.87
C LYS A 4 -43.61 -21.61 1.67
N ALA A 5 -42.97 -20.46 1.52
CA ALA A 5 -41.68 -20.25 0.88
C ALA A 5 -40.50 -20.88 1.61
N GLU A 6 -39.55 -21.38 0.82
CA GLU A 6 -38.17 -21.61 1.21
C GLU A 6 -37.61 -20.32 1.84
N LYS A 7 -36.94 -20.48 2.98
CA LYS A 7 -36.10 -19.44 3.58
C LYS A 7 -34.83 -19.35 2.74
N ILE A 8 -34.58 -18.18 2.16
CA ILE A 8 -33.28 -17.87 1.57
C ILE A 8 -32.39 -17.39 2.72
N GLU A 9 -31.42 -18.21 3.11
CA GLU A 9 -30.35 -17.78 4.02
C GLU A 9 -29.40 -16.81 3.29
N PRO A 10 -28.86 -15.80 3.99
CA PRO A 10 -27.98 -14.81 3.36
C PRO A 10 -26.65 -15.46 2.93
N LEU A 11 -26.29 -15.27 1.65
CA LEU A 11 -24.98 -15.58 1.07
C LEU A 11 -23.86 -14.82 1.83
N GLN A 12 -23.22 -15.48 2.80
CA GLN A 12 -22.05 -14.98 3.53
C GLN A 12 -20.74 -15.33 2.79
N THR A 13 -20.41 -14.68 1.68
CA THR A 13 -19.17 -15.01 0.95
C THR A 13 -18.29 -13.82 0.52
N THR A 14 -18.50 -12.62 1.04
CA THR A 14 -17.74 -11.44 0.56
C THR A 14 -16.71 -10.86 1.54
N THR A 15 -16.73 -11.22 2.83
CA THR A 15 -15.87 -10.54 3.83
C THR A 15 -14.47 -11.14 3.97
N VAL A 16 -14.25 -12.40 3.58
CA VAL A 16 -12.95 -13.08 3.76
C VAL A 16 -11.95 -12.72 2.64
N ASN A 17 -12.42 -12.46 1.41
CA ASN A 17 -11.54 -12.20 0.26
C ASN A 17 -10.83 -10.83 0.35
N VAL A 18 -11.51 -9.82 0.91
CA VAL A 18 -11.01 -8.43 0.97
C VAL A 18 -9.84 -8.28 1.95
N ASN A 19 -9.81 -9.02 3.06
CA ASN A 19 -8.72 -8.91 4.04
C ASN A 19 -7.42 -9.57 3.56
N PHE A 20 -7.54 -10.64 2.77
CA PHE A 20 -6.38 -11.38 2.25
C PHE A 20 -5.61 -10.57 1.21
N GLU A 21 -6.32 -9.89 0.29
CA GLU A 21 -5.70 -9.04 -0.73
C GLU A 21 -4.90 -7.89 -0.12
N ARG A 22 -5.40 -7.29 0.98
CA ARG A 22 -4.72 -6.15 1.63
C ARG A 22 -3.38 -6.55 2.22
N GLU A 23 -3.31 -7.69 2.91
CA GLU A 23 -2.06 -8.18 3.51
C GLU A 23 -1.02 -8.55 2.45
N GLN A 24 -1.46 -9.11 1.33
CA GLN A 24 -0.57 -9.41 0.20
C GLN A 24 0.01 -8.13 -0.42
N ILE A 25 -0.82 -7.10 -0.63
CA ILE A 25 -0.37 -5.81 -1.18
C ILE A 25 0.65 -5.16 -0.25
N LEU A 26 0.41 -5.15 1.06
CA LEU A 26 1.33 -4.57 2.04
C LEU A 26 2.69 -5.29 2.07
N ASN A 27 2.70 -6.61 1.90
CA ASN A 27 3.92 -7.40 1.89
C ASN A 27 4.57 -7.52 0.50
N MET A 28 3.97 -6.90 -0.53
CA MET A 28 4.52 -6.91 -1.88
C MET A 28 5.81 -6.11 -1.94
N SER A 29 6.81 -6.64 -2.65
CA SER A 29 8.06 -5.92 -2.85
C SER A 29 7.91 -4.83 -3.91
N PHE A 30 8.69 -3.74 -3.81
CA PHE A 30 8.68 -2.70 -4.84
C PHE A 30 9.05 -3.21 -6.24
N LYS A 31 9.81 -4.31 -6.31
CA LYS A 31 10.11 -4.97 -7.58
C LYS A 31 8.86 -5.59 -8.22
N GLU A 32 8.00 -6.21 -7.41
CA GLU A 32 6.74 -6.82 -7.87
C GLU A 32 5.70 -5.75 -8.25
N MET A 33 5.74 -4.60 -7.58
CA MET A 33 4.92 -3.42 -7.94
C MET A 33 5.34 -2.74 -9.26
N GLY A 34 6.43 -3.18 -9.90
CA GLY A 34 6.91 -2.58 -11.15
C GLY A 34 7.73 -1.31 -10.96
N MET A 35 8.27 -1.08 -9.76
CA MET A 35 9.06 0.10 -9.46
C MET A 35 10.43 0.11 -10.16
N SER A 36 10.94 1.29 -10.49
CA SER A 36 12.22 1.48 -11.16
C SER A 36 13.39 1.08 -10.27
N ARG A 37 14.46 0.55 -10.90
CA ARG A 37 15.66 0.10 -10.16
C ARG A 37 16.28 1.22 -9.32
N SER A 38 16.25 2.45 -9.82
CA SER A 38 16.71 3.66 -9.12
C SER A 38 15.91 3.93 -7.85
N ALA A 39 14.59 3.82 -7.93
CA ALA A 39 13.70 4.08 -6.82
C ALA A 39 13.78 2.97 -5.76
N ILE A 40 13.84 1.70 -6.20
CA ILE A 40 14.11 0.53 -5.33
C ILE A 40 15.45 0.72 -4.59
N TYR A 41 16.48 1.20 -5.28
CA TYR A 41 17.79 1.43 -4.66
C TYR A 41 17.72 2.50 -3.56
N GLY A 42 16.99 3.59 -3.78
CA GLY A 42 16.73 4.63 -2.78
C GLY A 42 16.04 4.05 -1.52
N PHE A 43 14.97 3.27 -1.71
CA PHE A 43 14.26 2.60 -0.62
C PHE A 43 15.14 1.60 0.14
N ARG A 44 15.93 0.82 -0.58
CA ARG A 44 16.83 -0.19 0.02
C ARG A 44 17.87 0.44 0.95
N HIS A 45 18.40 1.62 0.63
CA HIS A 45 19.32 2.36 1.51
C HIS A 45 18.68 2.85 2.80
N CYS A 46 17.36 3.02 2.79
CA CYS A 46 16.58 3.33 4.00
C CYS A 46 16.10 2.07 4.74
N GLY A 47 16.48 0.87 4.28
CA GLY A 47 16.04 -0.40 4.85
C GLY A 47 14.60 -0.77 4.49
N ILE A 48 14.05 -0.16 3.44
CA ILE A 48 12.65 -0.33 3.02
C ILE A 48 12.63 -1.25 1.80
N SER A 49 11.94 -2.39 1.88
CA SER A 49 11.84 -3.36 0.77
C SER A 49 10.41 -3.63 0.32
N THR A 50 9.44 -3.39 1.21
CA THR A 50 8.00 -3.60 0.99
C THR A 50 7.19 -2.35 1.29
N LEU A 51 5.91 -2.34 0.88
CA LEU A 51 4.96 -1.29 1.26
C LEU A 51 4.77 -1.19 2.77
N ASN A 52 4.74 -2.33 3.47
CA ASN A 52 4.61 -2.37 4.93
C ASN A 52 5.82 -1.71 5.61
N ASP A 53 7.04 -1.98 5.12
CA ASP A 53 8.24 -1.31 5.62
C ASP A 53 8.16 0.21 5.41
N PHE A 54 7.61 0.64 4.27
CA PHE A 54 7.46 2.06 3.94
C PHE A 54 6.47 2.74 4.90
N LEU A 55 5.33 2.11 5.17
CA LEU A 55 4.36 2.62 6.13
C LEU A 55 4.95 2.70 7.55
N ALA A 56 5.66 1.65 7.97
CA ALA A 56 6.35 1.65 9.27
C ALA A 56 7.41 2.75 9.35
N TYR A 57 8.15 2.97 8.26
CA TYR A 57 9.11 4.06 8.16
C TYR A 57 8.41 5.43 8.22
N TYR A 58 7.31 5.61 7.48
CA TYR A 58 6.50 6.83 7.47
C TYR A 58 5.96 7.15 8.87
N GLU A 59 5.37 6.16 9.56
CA GLU A 59 4.83 6.29 10.92
C GLU A 59 5.93 6.69 11.92
N LYS A 60 7.10 6.04 11.85
CA LYS A 60 8.26 6.35 12.69
C LYS A 60 8.80 7.77 12.44
N LYS A 61 8.72 8.27 11.21
CA LYS A 61 9.27 9.57 10.79
C LYS A 61 8.31 10.74 10.92
N LYS A 62 7.10 10.53 11.45
CA LYS A 62 6.13 11.58 11.82
C LYS A 62 5.98 12.67 10.74
N ARG A 63 5.64 12.25 9.51
CA ARG A 63 5.19 13.05 8.34
C ARG A 63 6.21 13.42 7.26
N CYS A 64 7.53 13.41 7.48
CA CYS A 64 8.49 13.77 6.41
C CYS A 64 9.48 12.64 6.07
N VAL A 65 9.12 11.84 5.05
CA VAL A 65 9.97 10.74 4.54
C VAL A 65 11.23 11.27 3.84
N LEU A 66 11.09 12.37 3.11
CA LEU A 66 12.18 12.97 2.33
C LEU A 66 13.19 13.72 3.22
N CYS A 67 12.78 14.21 4.40
CA CYS A 67 13.66 14.95 5.30
C CYS A 67 14.80 14.09 5.87
N ASP A 68 14.56 12.78 6.01
CA ASP A 68 15.46 11.84 6.66
C ASP A 68 16.08 10.85 5.65
N GLY A 69 15.38 10.59 4.55
CA GLY A 69 15.84 9.76 3.46
C GLY A 69 16.85 10.48 2.56
N LYS A 70 18.12 10.55 2.96
CA LYS A 70 19.22 11.09 2.12
C LYS A 70 19.27 10.48 0.71
N TRP A 71 18.74 9.26 0.55
CA TRP A 71 18.68 8.49 -0.69
C TRP A 71 17.27 8.40 -1.29
N LEU A 72 16.25 8.90 -0.57
CA LEU A 72 14.89 9.01 -1.07
C LEU A 72 14.71 10.39 -1.68
N GLY A 73 14.82 10.45 -3.00
CA GLY A 73 14.48 11.66 -3.73
C GLY A 73 12.97 11.83 -3.86
N ARG A 74 12.52 13.06 -4.08
CA ARG A 74 11.12 13.36 -4.42
C ARG A 74 10.59 12.46 -5.55
N LYS A 75 11.38 12.26 -6.61
CA LYS A 75 11.03 11.37 -7.73
C LYS A 75 10.76 9.92 -7.30
N THR A 76 11.49 9.40 -6.32
CA THR A 76 11.30 8.04 -5.79
C THR A 76 9.96 7.94 -5.05
N LEU A 77 9.60 8.98 -4.29
CA LEU A 77 8.31 9.04 -3.61
C LEU A 77 7.16 9.23 -4.61
N GLU A 78 7.29 10.15 -5.57
CA GLU A 78 6.30 10.36 -6.63
C GLU A 78 6.02 9.09 -7.42
N GLU A 79 7.07 8.32 -7.75
CA GLU A 79 6.92 7.05 -8.45
C GLU A 79 6.14 6.02 -7.61
N LEU A 80 6.40 5.94 -6.30
CA LEU A 80 5.64 5.06 -5.41
C LEU A 80 4.16 5.47 -5.34
N LEU A 81 3.89 6.76 -5.15
CA LEU A 81 2.54 7.30 -5.10
C LEU A 81 1.79 7.08 -6.41
N GLN A 82 2.46 7.23 -7.55
CA GLN A 82 1.89 6.96 -8.87
C GLN A 82 1.52 5.49 -9.03
N LEU A 83 2.39 4.56 -8.66
CA LEU A 83 2.09 3.12 -8.72
C LEU A 83 0.91 2.75 -7.82
N LEU A 84 0.86 3.29 -6.60
CA LEU A 84 -0.28 3.11 -5.70
C LEU A 84 -1.58 3.59 -6.35
N LYS A 85 -1.56 4.71 -7.06
CA LYS A 85 -2.71 5.23 -7.80
C LYS A 85 -3.09 4.36 -9.00
N GLU A 86 -2.12 3.93 -9.80
CA GLU A 86 -2.35 3.07 -10.97
C GLU A 86 -3.00 1.73 -10.58
N HIS A 87 -2.66 1.21 -9.40
CA HIS A 87 -3.22 -0.02 -8.86
C HIS A 87 -4.48 0.18 -8.00
N ASN A 88 -4.97 1.42 -7.82
CA ASN A 88 -6.07 1.77 -6.91
C ASN A 88 -5.81 1.37 -5.43
N TRP A 89 -4.55 1.45 -5.01
CA TRP A 89 -4.06 1.15 -3.66
C TRP A 89 -3.81 2.41 -2.82
N GLU A 90 -4.35 3.56 -3.22
CA GLU A 90 -4.23 4.81 -2.45
C GLU A 90 -4.76 4.66 -1.01
N TRP A 91 -5.71 3.73 -0.78
CA TRP A 91 -6.22 3.38 0.55
C TRP A 91 -5.16 2.87 1.52
N VAL A 92 -4.00 2.43 1.02
CA VAL A 92 -2.84 2.00 1.84
C VAL A 92 -2.27 3.18 2.61
N LEU A 93 -2.37 4.38 2.06
CA LEU A 93 -1.93 5.62 2.68
C LEU A 93 -3.08 6.14 3.54
N GLN A 94 -2.95 6.04 4.87
CA GLN A 94 -4.00 6.47 5.80
C GLN A 94 -4.05 7.99 5.97
N ASP A 95 -2.94 8.69 5.69
CA ASP A 95 -2.78 10.13 5.77
C ASP A 95 -2.19 10.69 4.46
N ASP A 96 -2.46 11.96 4.17
CA ASP A 96 -1.79 12.70 3.10
C ASP A 96 -0.27 12.65 3.32
N ILE A 97 0.43 11.90 2.47
CA ILE A 97 1.89 11.91 2.40
C ILE A 97 2.30 13.24 1.78
N SER A 98 2.43 14.25 2.63
CA SER A 98 2.97 15.54 2.25
C SER A 98 4.49 15.46 2.09
N ASP A 99 5.03 16.23 1.15
CA ASP A 99 6.47 16.48 0.98
C ASP A 99 7.10 17.14 2.24
N GLY A 100 6.32 17.41 3.30
CA GLY A 100 6.71 18.28 4.40
C GLY A 100 6.72 19.75 3.96
N PRO A 101 6.78 20.71 4.90
CA PRO A 101 7.08 22.10 4.55
C PRO A 101 8.48 22.26 3.93
#